data_AF-A0A957TZ79-F1
#
_entry.id   AF-A0A957TZ79-F1
#
_cell.length_a   1.000
_cell.length_b   1.000
_cell.length_c   1.000
_cell.angle_alpha   90.00
_cell.angle_beta   90.00
_cell.angle_gamma   90.00
#
_symmetry.space_group_name_H-M   'P 1'
#
loop_
_entity.id
_entity.type
_entity.pdbx_description
1 polymer ?
#
loop_
_entity_poly.entity_id
_entity_poly.type
_entity_poly.pdbx_seq_one_letter_code
_entity_poly.pdbx_strand_id
1 'polypeptide(L)'
;TGMGFPPVVVGLFVYLMLSRSGPLGSLNAPWVPKLFTPGAMIVAQTIIAFPLVAGFTMAAVMGVDPNLRQQVQALGATGWQTTLAILSEARVGVIVAVVAGFGGIISEVGAVMLVGGNIEGSTRVLTTAIVLETRKGAFDLAIALGLILLGITFVTNLLMLRLQGTTIGE
;
A
#
# COMPACT_ATOMS: atom_id res chain seq x y z
N THR A 1 -0.89 -11.45 12.63
CA THR A 1 -0.55 -10.78 11.37
C THR A 1 -1.39 -9.53 11.25
N GLY A 2 -0.83 -8.33 11.10
CA GLY A 2 -1.62 -7.07 11.03
C GLY A 2 -2.48 -6.91 9.77
N MET A 3 -2.63 -7.97 8.98
CA MET A 3 -3.22 -7.98 7.64
C MET A 3 -4.73 -7.71 7.60
N GLY A 4 -5.41 -7.80 8.75
CA GLY A 4 -6.85 -7.59 8.88
C GLY A 4 -7.23 -6.31 9.63
N PHE A 5 -6.32 -5.36 9.79
CA PHE A 5 -6.64 -4.10 10.46
C PHE A 5 -7.75 -3.36 9.70
N PRO A 6 -8.88 -3.02 10.37
CA PRO A 6 -9.93 -2.23 9.74
C PRO A 6 -9.32 -0.89 9.30
N PRO A 7 -9.32 -0.57 8.00
CA PRO A 7 -8.65 0.64 7.50
C PRO A 7 -9.18 1.93 8.14
N VAL A 8 -10.48 1.96 8.44
CA VAL A 8 -11.13 3.08 9.16
C VAL A 8 -10.51 3.31 10.54
N VAL A 9 -10.16 2.25 11.27
CA VAL A 9 -9.52 2.35 12.59
C VAL A 9 -8.10 2.89 12.45
N VAL A 10 -7.35 2.42 11.44
CA VAL A 10 -6.01 2.95 11.15
C VAL A 10 -6.08 4.42 10.75
N GLY A 11 -7.04 4.80 9.91
CA GLY A 11 -7.27 6.19 9.53
C GLY A 11 -7.62 7.08 10.71
N LEU A 12 -8.49 6.60 11.60
CA LEU A 12 -8.83 7.31 12.85
C LEU A 12 -7.59 7.46 13.75
N PHE A 13 -6.79 6.41 13.89
CA PHE A 13 -5.55 6.47 14.65
C PHE A 13 -4.60 7.53 14.11
N VAL A 14 -4.35 7.54 12.79
CA VAL A 14 -3.48 8.54 12.13
C VAL A 14 -4.07 9.95 12.28
N TYR A 15 -5.38 10.10 12.10
CA TYR A 15 -6.07 11.37 12.31
C TYR A 15 -5.84 11.89 13.73
N LEU A 16 -6.02 11.06 14.75
CA LEU A 16 -5.85 11.45 16.16
C LEU A 16 -4.40 11.81 16.48
N MET A 17 -3.43 11.09 15.90
CA MET A 17 -2.01 11.38 16.06
C MET A 17 -1.61 12.74 15.47
N LEU A 18 -2.10 13.04 14.25
CA LEU A 18 -1.77 14.26 13.50
C LEU A 18 -2.68 15.45 13.81
N SER A 19 -3.78 15.23 14.54
CA SER A 19 -4.69 16.29 14.97
C SER A 19 -3.93 17.32 15.82
N ARG A 20 -4.39 18.57 15.87
CA ARG A 20 -3.76 19.63 16.68
C ARG A 20 -3.63 19.28 18.17
N SER A 21 -4.59 18.51 18.70
CA SER A 21 -4.56 18.02 20.09
C SER A 21 -3.86 16.67 20.23
N GLY A 22 -3.36 16.12 19.13
CA GLY A 22 -2.68 14.84 19.04
C GLY A 22 -1.20 14.94 19.43
N PRO A 23 -0.58 13.81 19.81
CA PRO A 23 0.83 13.77 20.21
C PRO A 23 1.80 14.29 19.15
N LEU A 24 1.48 14.11 17.87
CA LEU A 24 2.34 14.53 16.75
C LEU A 24 1.91 15.87 16.14
N GLY A 25 0.73 16.41 16.47
CA GLY A 25 0.23 17.64 15.86
C GLY A 25 0.90 18.92 16.34
N SER A 26 1.47 18.92 17.56
CA SER A 26 2.23 20.05 18.11
C SER A 26 3.70 20.01 17.73
N LEU A 27 4.21 18.83 17.34
CA LEU A 27 5.53 18.63 16.80
C LEU A 27 5.53 19.19 15.37
N ASN A 28 5.82 20.48 15.24
CA ASN A 28 6.04 21.17 13.96
C ASN A 28 7.34 20.68 13.26
N ALA A 29 7.55 19.37 13.22
CA ALA A 29 8.72 18.73 12.65
C ALA A 29 8.56 18.62 11.13
N PRO A 30 9.63 18.84 10.33
CA PRO A 30 9.56 18.80 8.87
C PRO A 30 9.11 17.45 8.28
N TRP A 31 9.33 16.36 9.02
CA TRP A 31 9.01 15.00 8.59
C TRP A 31 7.59 14.54 8.97
N VAL A 32 6.87 15.30 9.81
CA VAL A 32 5.50 14.94 10.20
C VAL A 32 4.52 15.67 9.26
N PRO A 33 3.74 14.94 8.44
CA PRO A 33 2.80 15.56 7.53
C PRO A 33 1.64 16.19 8.30
N LYS A 34 1.16 17.34 7.80
CA LYS A 34 -0.05 17.97 8.34
C LYS A 34 -1.28 17.17 7.93
N LEU A 35 -2.30 17.19 8.79
CA LEU A 35 -3.60 16.61 8.48
C LEU A 35 -4.22 17.26 7.22
N PHE A 36 -5.03 16.51 6.48
CA PHE A 36 -5.65 16.94 5.22
C PHE A 36 -4.65 17.27 4.10
N THR A 37 -3.52 16.56 4.09
CA THR A 37 -2.54 16.62 3.00
C THR A 37 -2.31 15.24 2.39
N PRO A 38 -1.83 15.18 1.13
CA PRO A 38 -1.40 13.91 0.53
C PRO A 38 -0.35 13.18 1.38
N GLY A 39 0.53 13.91 2.08
CA GLY A 39 1.52 13.31 2.97
C GLY A 39 0.90 12.51 4.11
N ALA A 40 -0.18 13.01 4.72
CA ALA A 40 -0.88 12.29 5.78
C ALA A 40 -1.61 11.06 5.24
N MET A 41 -2.17 11.15 4.02
CA MET A 41 -2.78 10.00 3.33
C MET A 41 -1.75 8.90 3.06
N ILE A 42 -0.55 9.26 2.59
CA ILE A 42 0.55 8.31 2.35
C ILE A 42 0.94 7.58 3.64
N VAL A 43 1.02 8.28 4.79
CA VAL A 43 1.30 7.65 6.08
C VAL A 43 0.23 6.62 6.43
N ALA A 44 -1.05 6.97 6.32
CA ALA A 44 -2.15 6.05 6.62
C ALA A 44 -2.11 4.82 5.71
N GLN A 45 -1.94 5.02 4.40
CA GLN A 45 -1.86 3.93 3.41
C GLN A 45 -0.64 3.03 3.63
N THR A 46 0.50 3.60 4.04
CA THR A 46 1.71 2.83 4.37
C THR A 46 1.45 1.91 5.57
N ILE A 47 0.82 2.41 6.63
CA ILE A 47 0.49 1.59 7.81
C ILE A 47 -0.47 0.45 7.44
N ILE A 48 -1.45 0.71 6.57
CA ILE A 48 -2.41 -0.30 6.12
C ILE A 48 -1.73 -1.38 5.27
N ALA A 49 -0.88 -0.99 4.31
CA ALA A 49 -0.28 -1.93 3.37
C ALA A 49 0.94 -2.67 3.90
N PHE A 50 1.68 -2.08 4.84
CA PHE A 50 2.89 -2.67 5.40
C PHE A 50 2.71 -4.11 5.88
N PRO A 51 1.74 -4.45 6.76
CA PRO A 51 1.58 -5.82 7.24
C PRO A 51 1.18 -6.81 6.13
N LEU A 52 0.47 -6.35 5.10
CA LEU A 52 0.07 -7.16 3.96
C LEU A 52 1.27 -7.51 3.07
N VAL A 53 2.03 -6.49 2.67
CA VAL A 53 3.24 -6.67 1.85
C VAL A 53 4.29 -7.46 2.61
N ALA A 54 4.50 -7.17 3.90
CA ALA A 54 5.45 -7.91 4.74
C ALA A 54 5.03 -9.39 4.89
N GLY A 55 3.75 -9.67 5.12
CA GLY A 55 3.23 -11.04 5.24
C GLY A 55 3.44 -11.87 3.98
N PHE A 56 3.10 -11.31 2.81
CA PHE A 56 3.32 -12.00 1.54
C PHE A 56 4.79 -12.10 1.15
N THR A 57 5.60 -11.10 1.46
CA THR A 57 7.06 -11.17 1.29
C THR A 57 7.67 -12.27 2.14
N MET A 58 7.23 -12.41 3.40
CA MET A 58 7.67 -13.48 4.28
C MET A 58 7.27 -14.86 3.72
N ALA A 59 6.04 -15.00 3.22
CA ALA A 59 5.59 -16.23 2.57
C ALA A 59 6.44 -16.58 1.32
N ALA A 60 6.77 -15.58 0.51
CA ALA A 60 7.65 -15.75 -0.65
C ALA A 60 9.04 -16.22 -0.25
N VAL A 61 9.64 -15.60 0.77
CA VAL A 61 10.96 -15.99 1.30
C VAL A 61 10.94 -17.40 1.91
N MET A 62 9.87 -17.78 2.61
CA MET A 62 9.71 -19.14 3.14
C MET A 62 9.55 -20.21 2.04
N GLY A 63 9.14 -19.81 0.83
CA GLY A 63 9.05 -20.70 -0.33
C GLY A 63 10.37 -20.93 -1.06
N VAL A 64 11.43 -20.19 -0.72
CA VAL A 64 12.78 -20.39 -1.28
C VAL A 64 13.41 -21.66 -0.71
N ASP A 65 14.26 -22.35 -1.50
CA ASP A 65 14.98 -23.55 -1.05
C ASP A 65 15.71 -23.28 0.28
N PRO A 66 15.40 -24.03 1.36
CA PRO A 66 16.04 -23.85 2.66
C PRO A 66 17.56 -24.05 2.63
N ASN A 67 18.08 -24.79 1.64
CA ASN A 67 19.51 -25.02 1.48
C ASN A 67 20.26 -23.84 0.87
N LEU A 68 19.58 -22.95 0.14
CA LEU A 68 20.21 -21.79 -0.51
C LEU A 68 21.01 -20.96 0.49
N ARG A 69 20.45 -20.73 1.68
CA ARG A 69 21.13 -19.99 2.75
C ARG A 69 22.47 -20.64 3.13
N GLN A 70 22.48 -21.95 3.30
CA GLN A 70 23.68 -22.70 3.70
C GLN A 70 24.73 -22.69 2.58
N GLN A 71 24.30 -22.84 1.32
CA GLN A 71 25.19 -22.81 0.16
C GLN A 71 25.86 -21.44 0.00
N VAL A 72 25.09 -20.36 0.07
CA VAL A 72 25.60 -18.99 -0.09
C VAL A 72 26.56 -18.63 1.07
N GLN A 73 26.27 -19.09 2.29
CA GLN A 73 27.17 -18.94 3.44
C GLN A 73 28.45 -19.78 3.30
N ALA A 74 28.37 -21.00 2.76
CA ALA A 74 29.54 -21.86 2.50
C ALA A 74 30.50 -21.24 1.46
N LEU A 75 29.98 -20.41 0.56
CA LEU A 75 30.76 -19.62 -0.39
C LEU A 75 31.38 -18.34 0.23
N GLY A 76 31.24 -18.13 1.55
CA GLY A 76 31.82 -17.02 2.28
C GLY A 76 30.98 -15.74 2.29
N ALA A 77 29.69 -15.82 1.94
CA ALA A 77 28.82 -14.65 1.96
C ALA A 77 28.54 -14.14 3.39
N THR A 78 28.56 -12.82 3.54
CA THR A 78 28.13 -12.13 4.76
C THR A 78 26.62 -12.23 4.98
N GLY A 79 26.14 -11.91 6.18
CA GLY A 79 24.71 -11.92 6.49
C GLY A 79 23.87 -11.02 5.56
N TRP A 80 24.39 -9.85 5.17
CA TRP A 80 23.72 -8.96 4.22
C TRP A 80 23.66 -9.54 2.81
N GLN A 81 24.76 -10.09 2.31
CA GLN A 81 24.80 -10.78 1.00
C GLN A 81 23.86 -11.98 0.97
N THR A 82 23.78 -12.74 2.07
CA THR A 82 22.85 -13.87 2.20
C THR A 82 21.40 -13.41 2.09
N THR A 83 21.02 -12.33 2.79
CA THR A 83 19.67 -11.77 2.72
C THR A 83 19.33 -11.28 1.32
N LEU A 84 20.25 -10.58 0.64
CA LEU A 84 20.05 -10.13 -0.73
C LEU A 84 19.90 -11.30 -1.71
N ALA A 85 20.68 -12.38 -1.55
CA ALA A 85 20.56 -13.58 -2.37
C ALA A 85 19.19 -14.25 -2.21
N ILE A 86 18.72 -14.41 -0.97
CA ILE A 86 17.40 -14.98 -0.68
C ILE A 86 16.27 -14.11 -1.23
N LEU A 87 16.37 -12.78 -1.08
CA LEU A 87 15.38 -11.84 -1.63
C LEU A 87 15.38 -11.82 -3.16
N SER A 88 16.55 -11.99 -3.79
CA SER A 88 16.67 -12.12 -5.24
C SER A 88 15.99 -13.39 -5.75
N GLU A 89 16.12 -14.49 -5.03
CA GLU A 89 15.42 -15.73 -5.36
C GLU A 89 13.91 -15.59 -5.14
N ALA A 90 13.49 -14.95 -4.04
CA ALA A 90 12.10 -14.66 -3.73
C ALA A 90 11.48 -13.52 -4.57
N ARG A 91 12.22 -12.93 -5.53
CA ARG A 91 11.83 -11.68 -6.22
C ARG A 91 10.43 -11.72 -6.81
N VAL A 92 10.03 -12.86 -7.37
CA VAL A 92 8.72 -13.05 -7.99
C VAL A 92 7.62 -12.93 -6.94
N GLY A 93 7.77 -13.61 -5.81
CA GLY A 93 6.79 -13.53 -4.71
C GLY A 93 6.78 -12.16 -4.03
N VAL A 94 7.93 -11.48 -3.96
CA VAL A 94 8.02 -10.09 -3.46
C VAL A 94 7.26 -9.13 -4.38
N ILE A 95 7.40 -9.26 -5.70
CA ILE A 95 6.63 -8.46 -6.67
C ILE A 95 5.14 -8.71 -6.48
N VAL A 96 4.69 -9.97 -6.38
CA VAL A 96 3.28 -10.30 -6.12
C VAL A 96 2.78 -9.67 -4.81
N ALA A 97 3.61 -9.68 -3.75
CA ALA A 97 3.28 -9.04 -2.48
C ALA A 97 3.01 -7.54 -2.66
N VAL A 98 3.85 -6.85 -3.43
CA VAL A 98 3.68 -5.42 -3.74
C VAL A 98 2.42 -5.17 -4.57
N VAL A 99 2.15 -6.00 -5.58
CA VAL A 99 0.93 -5.89 -6.42
C VAL A 99 -0.33 -6.07 -5.57
N ALA A 100 -0.33 -7.05 -4.67
CA ALA A 100 -1.44 -7.27 -3.75
C ALA A 100 -1.63 -6.08 -2.79
N GLY A 101 -0.54 -5.52 -2.26
CA GLY A 101 -0.54 -4.31 -1.45
C GLY A 101 -1.14 -3.10 -2.20
N PHE A 102 -0.72 -2.90 -3.44
CA PHE A 102 -1.24 -1.84 -4.29
C PHE A 102 -2.75 -1.98 -4.54
N GLY A 103 -3.22 -3.20 -4.88
CA GLY A 103 -4.64 -3.48 -5.09
C GLY A 103 -5.50 -3.18 -3.85
N GLY A 104 -4.96 -3.43 -2.65
CA GLY A 104 -5.60 -3.06 -1.38
C GLY A 104 -5.69 -1.54 -1.19
N ILE A 105 -4.59 -0.82 -1.41
CA ILE A 105 -4.53 0.64 -1.17
C ILE A 105 -5.36 1.44 -2.18
N ILE A 106 -5.33 1.08 -3.47
CA ILE A 106 -6.03 1.83 -4.52
C ILE A 106 -7.55 1.80 -4.34
N SER A 107 -8.05 0.74 -3.69
CA SER A 107 -9.46 0.55 -3.36
C SER A 107 -9.85 1.17 -2.01
N GLU A 108 -8.89 1.73 -1.27
CA GLU A 108 -9.13 2.23 0.08
C GLU A 108 -9.91 3.55 0.07
N VAL A 109 -10.90 3.65 0.95
CA VAL A 109 -11.80 4.81 1.04
C VAL A 109 -11.81 5.40 2.44
N GLY A 110 -11.91 4.56 3.46
CA GLY A 110 -12.21 4.99 4.82
C GLY A 110 -11.07 5.77 5.44
N ALA A 111 -9.86 5.19 5.40
CA ALA A 111 -8.69 5.84 5.97
C ALA A 111 -8.35 7.16 5.26
N VAL A 112 -8.44 7.14 3.93
CA VAL A 112 -8.09 8.26 3.07
C VAL A 112 -9.10 9.41 3.22
N MET A 113 -10.39 9.09 3.37
CA MET A 113 -11.43 10.08 3.63
C MET A 113 -11.25 10.76 5.00
N LEU A 114 -10.93 10.00 6.05
CA LEU A 114 -10.71 10.53 7.40
C LEU A 114 -9.48 11.44 7.46
N VAL A 115 -8.36 10.99 6.91
CA VAL A 115 -7.07 11.69 7.04
C VAL A 115 -6.93 12.81 6.00
N GLY A 116 -7.45 12.61 4.79
CA GLY A 116 -7.36 13.53 3.68
C GLY A 116 -8.48 14.58 3.63
N GLY A 117 -9.67 14.28 4.15
CA GLY A 117 -10.80 15.22 4.19
C GLY A 117 -11.51 15.47 2.85
N ASN A 118 -11.13 14.75 1.77
CA ASN A 118 -11.75 14.85 0.43
C ASN A 118 -11.77 16.28 -0.16
N ILE A 119 -10.66 17.00 -0.05
CA ILE A 119 -10.51 18.37 -0.52
C ILE A 119 -10.27 18.38 -2.03
N GLU A 120 -11.11 19.12 -2.76
CA GLU A 120 -10.99 19.29 -4.21
C GLU A 120 -9.63 19.85 -4.61
N GLY A 121 -9.04 19.30 -5.67
CA GLY A 121 -7.73 19.74 -6.17
C GLY A 121 -6.53 19.43 -5.28
N SER A 122 -6.72 18.76 -4.13
CA SER A 122 -5.62 18.46 -3.18
C SER A 122 -5.62 17.02 -2.69
N THR A 123 -6.68 16.56 -2.01
CA THR A 123 -6.73 15.24 -1.36
C THR A 123 -7.88 14.36 -1.84
N ARG A 124 -8.74 14.87 -2.74
CA ARG A 124 -9.81 14.11 -3.37
C ARG A 124 -9.22 13.06 -4.30
N VAL A 125 -9.52 11.79 -4.01
CA VAL A 125 -9.21 10.63 -4.86
C VAL A 125 -10.50 10.03 -5.42
N LEU A 126 -10.39 9.21 -6.46
CA LEU A 126 -11.54 8.59 -7.15
C LEU A 126 -12.48 7.86 -6.18
N THR A 127 -11.95 7.07 -5.24
CA THR A 127 -12.75 6.37 -4.23
C THR A 127 -13.60 7.31 -3.36
N THR A 128 -13.00 8.41 -2.89
CA THR A 128 -13.70 9.42 -2.09
C THR A 128 -14.68 10.26 -2.92
N ALA A 129 -14.39 10.47 -4.21
CA ALA A 129 -15.29 11.15 -5.14
C ALA A 129 -16.53 10.30 -5.43
N ILE A 130 -16.38 8.98 -5.65
CA ILE A 130 -17.50 8.04 -5.82
C ILE A 130 -18.43 8.13 -4.61
N VAL A 131 -17.89 8.08 -3.38
CA VAL A 131 -18.71 8.20 -2.16
C VAL A 131 -19.38 9.56 -2.06
N LEU A 132 -18.69 10.65 -2.41
CA LEU A 132 -19.25 12.00 -2.39
C LEU A 132 -20.44 12.13 -3.36
N GLU A 133 -20.28 11.70 -4.61
CA GLU A 133 -21.32 11.81 -5.63
C GLU A 133 -22.51 10.90 -5.34
N THR A 134 -22.25 9.70 -4.82
CA THR A 134 -23.32 8.81 -4.31
C THR A 134 -24.11 9.49 -3.19
N ARG A 135 -23.45 10.18 -2.25
CA ARG A 135 -24.13 10.90 -1.15
C ARG A 135 -24.93 12.12 -1.63
N LYS A 136 -24.56 12.71 -2.77
CA LYS A 136 -25.32 13.80 -3.42
C LYS A 136 -26.51 13.28 -4.23
N GLY A 137 -26.65 11.96 -4.40
CA GLY A 137 -27.64 11.35 -5.30
C GLY A 137 -27.26 11.39 -6.78
N ALA A 138 -26.02 11.83 -7.10
CA ALA A 138 -25.50 11.87 -8.47
C ALA A 138 -24.92 10.51 -8.88
N PHE A 139 -25.79 9.49 -8.96
CA PHE A 139 -25.37 8.11 -9.25
C PHE A 139 -24.72 7.95 -10.62
N ASP A 140 -25.17 8.69 -11.63
CA ASP A 140 -24.59 8.64 -12.98
C ASP A 140 -23.08 8.96 -12.95
N LEU A 141 -22.71 10.02 -12.22
CA LEU A 141 -21.32 10.44 -12.06
C LEU A 141 -20.54 9.45 -11.19
N ALA A 142 -21.14 8.95 -10.10
CA ALA A 142 -20.51 7.96 -9.24
C ALA A 142 -20.19 6.65 -9.99
N ILE A 143 -21.10 6.18 -10.84
CA ILE A 143 -20.91 4.99 -11.69
C ILE A 143 -19.81 5.25 -12.72
N ALA A 144 -19.82 6.41 -13.39
CA ALA A 144 -18.77 6.77 -14.34
C ALA A 144 -17.37 6.77 -13.69
N LEU A 145 -17.23 7.40 -12.52
CA LEU A 145 -15.99 7.39 -11.75
C LEU A 145 -15.60 5.98 -11.29
N GLY A 146 -16.58 5.15 -10.91
CA GLY A 146 -16.37 3.75 -10.56
C GLY A 146 -15.82 2.92 -11.72
N LEU A 147 -16.37 3.07 -12.92
CA LEU A 147 -15.88 2.41 -14.12
C LEU A 147 -14.46 2.86 -14.49
N ILE A 148 -14.16 4.16 -14.36
CA ILE A 148 -12.81 4.69 -14.57
C ILE A 148 -11.83 4.05 -13.57
N LEU A 149 -12.17 4.03 -12.28
CA LEU A 149 -11.33 3.43 -11.25
C LEU A 149 -11.11 1.93 -11.48
N LEU A 150 -12.16 1.19 -11.86
CA LEU A 150 -12.06 -0.22 -12.22
C LEU A 150 -11.13 -0.43 -13.42
N GLY A 151 -11.28 0.39 -14.46
CA GLY A 151 -10.41 0.35 -15.65
C GLY A 151 -8.95 0.60 -15.30
N ILE A 152 -8.67 1.65 -14.51
CA ILE A 152 -7.31 1.95 -14.03
C ILE A 152 -6.75 0.79 -13.20
N THR A 153 -7.55 0.26 -12.26
CA THR A 153 -7.12 -0.85 -11.39
C THR A 153 -6.82 -2.11 -12.20
N PHE A 154 -7.65 -2.45 -13.19
CA PHE A 154 -7.43 -3.59 -14.06
C PHE A 154 -6.16 -3.41 -14.92
N VAL A 155 -6.00 -2.25 -15.57
CA VAL A 155 -4.83 -1.97 -16.41
C VAL A 155 -3.55 -1.99 -15.60
N THR A 156 -3.51 -1.32 -14.44
CA THR A 156 -2.33 -1.30 -13.57
C THR A 156 -1.99 -2.69 -13.05
N ASN A 157 -2.97 -3.46 -12.59
CA ASN A 157 -2.74 -4.84 -12.14
C ASN A 157 -2.22 -5.73 -13.28
N LEU A 158 -2.81 -5.63 -14.47
CA LEU A 158 -2.37 -6.38 -15.66
C LEU A 158 -0.93 -6.00 -16.06
N LEU A 159 -0.58 -4.72 -16.07
CA LEU A 159 0.78 -4.26 -16.36
C LEU A 159 1.77 -4.79 -15.33
N MET A 160 1.44 -4.76 -14.04
CA MET A 160 2.28 -5.30 -13.00
C MET A 160 2.49 -6.82 -13.14
N LEU A 161 1.45 -7.58 -13.46
CA LEU A 161 1.54 -9.02 -13.73
C LEU A 161 2.33 -9.33 -15.01
N ARG A 162 2.21 -8.52 -16.06
CA ARG A 162 3.00 -8.69 -17.30
C ARG A 162 4.48 -8.44 -17.05
N LEU A 163 4.82 -7.41 -16.27
CA LEU A 163 6.21 -7.14 -15.88
C LEU A 163 6.81 -8.31 -15.09
N GLN A 164 6.03 -8.97 -14.23
CA GLN A 164 6.44 -10.20 -13.55
C GLN A 164 6.74 -11.35 -14.53
N GLY A 165 5.86 -11.60 -15.51
CA GLY A 165 6.02 -12.68 -16.49
C GLY A 165 7.23 -12.53 -17.42
N THR A 166 7.73 -11.32 -17.64
CA THR A 166 8.97 -11.08 -18.42
C THR A 166 10.23 -11.55 -17.70
N THR A 167 10.18 -11.79 -16.38
CA THR A 167 11.32 -12.29 -15.58
C THR A 167 11.49 -13.81 -15.69
N ILE A 168 10.66 -14.49 -16.48
CA ILE A 168 10.64 -15.94 -16.73
C ILE A 168 11.41 -16.30 -18.02
N GLY A 169 11.92 -15.30 -18.76
CA GLY A 169 12.58 -15.49 -20.05
C GLY A 169 14.07 -15.16 -20.06
N GLU A 170 14.85 -15.59 -19.07
CA GLU A 170 16.32 -15.70 -19.17
C GLU A 170 16.83 -16.94 -18.43
#